data_AF-A0A9Q0WGX9-F1
#
_entry.id   AF-A0A9Q0WGX9-F1
#
_cell.length_a   1.000
_cell.length_b   1.000
_cell.length_c   1.000
_cell.angle_alpha   90.00
_cell.angle_beta   90.00
_cell.angle_gamma   90.00
#
_symmetry.space_group_name_H-M   'P 1'
#
loop_
_entity.id
_entity.type
_entity.pdbx_description
1 polymer ?
#
loop_
_entity_poly.entity_id
_entity_poly.type
_entity_poly.pdbx_seq_one_letter_code
_entity_poly.pdbx_strand_id
1 'polypeptide(L)'
;MLLCRSSTCFAPSFNVKTSQNLCSYFTKKTQLVSFSKNSPIFCSYSYLFAKPVKDSNFIGAHNLLMKKKATFCNSAISATSRSDEKAVGGNVVSKRLKKKVRRDAPEGVLRFKLDMCSKAGDVVEGLRLYDEARRNGVELNQHHYNVMLYLCSQNGGENGSDLKLICKRGFEIFQQMIIDKVPPNEATFTNAARLASVMEDPEMAFDLVKQMKGFGIMPKLRSYGPPLFGFCKKGMVDKAYEVDAHMIESGVVAEEPELSSLLKISADINNADKVYELLHRLRTSVRQVMESTVRVIEDWFKSEHAAKTGKENWDVIKVKEGVVRGGGGWHGQGWLGHGQWRVARTQMNKKGVCGSCGERLACIDIDPRETENFGISLSKLAFGREVQADFIQFQEWLQQHGPFDAVVDGANVSLINQQTFNFSQLNTVVNRLQDKSPSKKLPLVILHKSRVNGGPAQSPYNKKLLERWKNSGALYATPAGSNDDW
;
A
#
# COMPACT_ATOMS: atom_id res chain seq x y z
N MET A 1 -16.83 -7.79 4.03
CA MET A 1 -17.74 -8.90 4.39
C MET A 1 -18.18 -8.70 5.83
N LEU A 2 -19.44 -8.95 6.18
CA LEU A 2 -19.90 -8.98 7.57
C LEU A 2 -20.33 -10.41 7.90
N LEU A 3 -19.69 -11.00 8.90
CA LEU A 3 -19.88 -12.38 9.30
C LEU A 3 -20.94 -12.44 10.39
N CYS A 4 -22.19 -12.67 9.98
CA CYS A 4 -23.35 -12.68 10.86
C CYS A 4 -23.81 -14.12 11.11
N ARG A 5 -23.36 -14.73 12.22
CA ARG A 5 -23.84 -16.05 12.70
C ARG A 5 -25.19 -15.83 13.41
N SER A 6 -26.24 -16.51 12.97
CA SER A 6 -27.59 -16.31 13.51
C SER A 6 -27.79 -17.08 14.82
N SER A 7 -27.51 -16.44 15.95
CA SER A 7 -27.97 -16.91 17.27
C SER A 7 -29.41 -16.47 17.51
N THR A 8 -30.36 -17.40 17.45
CA THR A 8 -31.77 -17.18 17.85
C THR A 8 -31.89 -17.10 19.37
N CYS A 9 -31.44 -16.00 19.95
CA CYS A 9 -31.72 -15.62 21.34
C CYS A 9 -32.33 -14.21 21.34
N PHE A 10 -33.39 -14.02 22.12
CA PHE A 10 -34.11 -12.74 22.22
C PHE A 10 -33.16 -11.58 22.56
N ALA A 11 -33.11 -10.57 21.69
CA ALA A 11 -32.54 -9.28 22.03
C ALA A 11 -33.59 -8.48 22.84
N PRO A 12 -33.31 -8.09 24.10
CA PRO A 12 -34.18 -7.17 24.82
C PRO A 12 -34.00 -5.78 24.21
N SER A 13 -35.09 -5.18 23.75
CA SER A 13 -35.12 -3.80 23.29
C SER A 13 -34.94 -2.84 24.47
N PHE A 14 -33.72 -2.35 24.70
CA PHE A 14 -33.45 -1.40 25.78
C PHE A 14 -33.79 0.03 25.37
N ASN A 15 -34.94 0.47 25.84
CA ASN A 15 -35.44 1.84 25.74
C ASN A 15 -34.90 2.63 26.95
N VAL A 16 -33.91 3.50 26.75
CA VAL A 16 -33.34 4.32 27.84
C VAL A 16 -34.31 5.46 28.16
N LYS A 17 -35.17 5.24 29.15
CA LYS A 17 -35.84 6.33 29.88
C LYS A 17 -34.86 6.91 30.90
N THR A 18 -34.43 8.15 30.69
CA THR A 18 -34.03 9.06 31.76
C THR A 18 -34.93 10.29 31.70
N SER A 19 -35.68 10.51 32.76
CA SER A 19 -36.76 11.50 32.85
C SER A 19 -36.29 12.79 33.51
N GLN A 20 -36.71 13.93 32.93
CA GLN A 20 -37.11 15.19 33.63
C GLN A 20 -36.00 15.90 34.44
N ASN A 21 -35.68 17.18 34.26
CA ASN A 21 -36.51 18.39 34.08
C ASN A 21 -35.65 19.53 33.44
N LEU A 22 -36.12 20.74 33.09
CA LEU A 22 -37.44 21.41 33.14
C LEU A 22 -37.48 22.50 32.05
N CYS A 23 -38.58 22.64 31.28
CA CYS A 23 -39.15 23.91 30.76
C CYS A 23 -40.21 23.66 29.67
N SER A 24 -41.48 23.78 30.05
CA SER A 24 -42.61 23.92 29.13
C SER A 24 -42.82 25.38 28.75
N TYR A 25 -43.28 25.69 27.52
CA TYR A 25 -44.54 26.45 27.32
C TYR A 25 -45.00 26.54 25.84
N PHE A 26 -46.33 26.59 25.68
CA PHE A 26 -47.14 26.98 24.51
C PHE A 26 -47.13 26.17 23.19
N THR A 27 -48.04 25.20 23.19
CA THR A 27 -49.05 24.88 22.14
C THR A 27 -49.25 25.86 20.97
N LYS A 28 -49.45 25.30 19.76
CA LYS A 28 -50.79 25.32 19.10
C LYS A 28 -50.90 24.26 17.99
N LYS A 29 -52.11 23.68 17.86
CA LYS A 29 -52.52 22.82 16.74
C LYS A 29 -52.79 23.68 15.49
N THR A 30 -52.45 23.14 14.33
CA THR A 30 -53.16 23.41 13.07
C THR A 30 -53.13 22.16 12.20
N GLN A 31 -54.27 21.47 12.08
CA GLN A 31 -54.56 20.67 10.89
C GLN A 31 -55.03 21.63 9.79
N LEU A 32 -54.67 21.38 8.53
CA LEU A 32 -55.58 21.49 7.38
C LEU A 32 -54.90 21.00 6.09
N VAL A 33 -55.55 20.00 5.48
CA VAL A 33 -55.80 19.82 4.04
C VAL A 33 -54.60 19.64 3.07
N SER A 34 -54.67 18.50 2.38
CA SER A 34 -53.99 18.18 1.13
C SER A 34 -54.51 18.99 -0.06
N PHE A 35 -53.62 19.44 -0.95
CA PHE A 35 -53.95 19.58 -2.36
C PHE A 35 -52.85 18.97 -3.24
N SER A 36 -53.24 18.51 -4.43
CA SER A 36 -52.45 17.60 -5.26
C SER A 36 -52.10 18.18 -6.64
N LYS A 37 -51.01 17.65 -7.20
CA LYS A 37 -50.65 17.56 -8.64
C LYS A 37 -50.08 18.79 -9.36
N ASN A 38 -49.19 18.43 -10.29
CA ASN A 38 -48.52 19.16 -11.40
C ASN A 38 -47.02 19.39 -11.10
N SER A 39 -46.04 18.92 -11.90
CA SER A 39 -46.04 18.32 -13.26
C SER A 39 -44.86 17.34 -13.43
N PRO A 40 -44.74 16.57 -14.54
CA PRO A 40 -43.77 15.46 -14.69
C PRO A 40 -42.46 15.85 -15.41
N ILE A 41 -41.56 14.86 -15.56
CA ILE A 41 -40.56 14.61 -16.65
C ILE A 41 -39.19 14.14 -16.10
N PHE A 42 -38.78 12.95 -16.55
CA PHE A 42 -37.43 12.38 -16.76
C PHE A 42 -36.22 13.04 -16.03
N CYS A 43 -35.33 12.28 -15.38
CA CYS A 43 -34.40 11.42 -16.13
C CYS A 43 -33.76 10.30 -15.28
N SER A 44 -33.74 9.08 -15.81
CA SER A 44 -33.00 7.94 -15.27
C SER A 44 -31.54 7.97 -15.72
N TYR A 45 -30.60 8.13 -14.78
CA TYR A 45 -29.17 7.95 -15.08
C TYR A 45 -28.72 6.51 -14.81
N SER A 46 -28.78 5.70 -15.86
CA SER A 46 -28.11 4.41 -15.96
C SER A 46 -26.59 4.62 -16.02
N TYR A 47 -25.82 3.95 -15.16
CA TYR A 47 -24.35 3.97 -15.22
C TYR A 47 -23.85 3.09 -16.37
N LEU A 48 -23.85 3.63 -17.59
CA LEU A 48 -23.24 3.03 -18.77
C LEU A 48 -21.72 3.26 -18.76
N PHE A 49 -20.96 2.28 -18.27
CA PHE A 49 -19.54 2.15 -18.61
C PHE A 49 -19.40 1.60 -20.03
N ALA A 50 -19.28 2.49 -21.01
CA ALA A 50 -18.96 2.10 -22.38
C ALA A 50 -17.49 1.64 -22.48
N LYS A 51 -17.27 0.35 -22.72
CA LYS A 51 -16.04 -0.18 -23.34
C LYS A 51 -16.35 -0.52 -24.80
N PRO A 52 -15.48 -0.21 -25.77
CA PRO A 52 -15.61 -0.75 -27.11
C PRO A 52 -15.25 -2.24 -27.10
N VAL A 53 -16.18 -3.09 -27.55
CA VAL A 53 -15.93 -4.50 -27.84
C VAL A 53 -15.61 -4.64 -29.33
N LYS A 54 -14.60 -5.44 -29.66
CA LYS A 54 -14.52 -6.19 -30.90
C LYS A 54 -14.25 -7.65 -30.54
N ASP A 55 -15.20 -8.51 -30.82
CA ASP A 55 -15.05 -9.96 -30.62
C ASP A 55 -14.31 -10.61 -31.79
N SER A 56 -13.44 -11.56 -31.50
CA SER A 56 -13.37 -12.82 -32.27
C SER A 56 -12.77 -13.92 -31.39
N ASN A 57 -13.47 -15.06 -31.33
CA ASN A 57 -13.17 -16.23 -30.51
C ASN A 57 -11.75 -16.80 -30.69
N PHE A 58 -11.14 -17.30 -29.60
CA PHE A 58 -10.47 -18.60 -29.62
C PHE A 58 -10.45 -19.28 -28.25
N ILE A 59 -10.33 -20.61 -28.24
CA ILE A 59 -10.50 -21.51 -27.08
C ILE A 59 -9.15 -21.86 -26.45
N GLY A 60 -9.06 -21.94 -25.12
CA GLY A 60 -8.00 -22.74 -24.45
C GLY A 60 -7.35 -22.15 -23.19
N ALA A 61 -7.37 -22.93 -22.11
CA ALA A 61 -6.51 -22.94 -20.92
C ALA A 61 -5.70 -21.67 -20.56
N HIS A 62 -6.10 -20.97 -19.49
CA HIS A 62 -5.34 -19.84 -18.94
C HIS A 62 -4.57 -20.21 -17.66
N ASN A 63 -3.27 -20.51 -17.81
CA ASN A 63 -2.31 -20.41 -16.72
C ASN A 63 -2.17 -18.93 -16.30
N LEU A 64 -2.26 -18.63 -15.00
CA LEU A 64 -2.27 -17.26 -14.49
C LEU A 64 -0.84 -16.73 -14.23
N LEU A 65 -0.04 -16.63 -15.30
CA LEU A 65 1.32 -16.09 -15.20
C LEU A 65 1.30 -14.55 -15.09
N MET A 66 1.43 -14.04 -13.86
CA MET A 66 1.52 -12.60 -13.57
C MET A 66 2.79 -11.97 -14.19
N LYS A 67 2.68 -11.39 -15.39
CA LYS A 67 3.73 -10.55 -16.00
C LYS A 67 3.89 -9.21 -15.26
N LYS A 68 4.51 -9.23 -14.07
CA LYS A 68 5.05 -8.02 -13.43
C LYS A 68 6.31 -7.55 -14.20
N LYS A 69 6.15 -6.58 -15.12
CA LYS A 69 7.28 -5.79 -15.63
C LYS A 69 7.85 -4.94 -14.49
N ALA A 70 8.89 -5.43 -13.83
CA ALA A 70 9.65 -4.66 -12.84
C ALA A 70 10.64 -3.74 -13.56
N THR A 71 10.28 -2.47 -13.75
CA THR A 71 11.19 -1.46 -14.30
C THR A 71 12.31 -1.17 -13.30
N PHE A 72 13.53 -1.61 -13.61
CA PHE A 72 14.68 -1.52 -12.70
C PHE A 72 15.21 -0.07 -12.62
N CYS A 73 14.74 0.69 -11.61
CA CYS A 73 15.27 2.01 -11.27
C CYS A 73 16.01 1.98 -9.91
N ASN A 74 17.21 1.40 -9.90
CA ASN A 74 18.11 1.48 -8.74
C ASN A 74 19.03 2.71 -8.82
N SER A 75 18.51 3.86 -8.39
CA SER A 75 19.30 5.06 -8.10
C SER A 75 19.61 5.14 -6.59
N ALA A 76 20.45 4.23 -6.10
CA ALA A 76 20.90 4.26 -4.70
C ALA A 76 22.10 5.20 -4.55
N ILE A 77 21.91 6.32 -3.84
CA ILE A 77 22.98 7.24 -3.45
C ILE A 77 23.65 6.67 -2.20
N SER A 78 24.90 6.20 -2.33
CA SER A 78 25.73 5.86 -1.18
C SER A 78 26.34 7.13 -0.60
N ALA A 79 25.77 7.63 0.51
CA ALA A 79 26.35 8.73 1.27
C ALA A 79 27.49 8.19 2.16
N THR A 80 28.72 8.23 1.66
CA THR A 80 29.92 8.09 2.49
C THR A 80 30.47 9.48 2.82
N SER A 81 30.64 9.75 4.11
CA SER A 81 31.17 10.99 4.67
C SER A 81 32.42 11.49 3.94
N ARG A 82 32.45 12.77 3.59
CA ARG A 82 33.65 13.50 3.21
C ARG A 82 33.79 14.73 4.10
N SER A 83 34.95 14.83 4.73
CA SER A 83 35.43 16.02 5.42
C SER A 83 35.54 17.20 4.45
N ASP A 84 35.22 18.40 4.93
CA ASP A 84 35.30 19.63 4.16
C ASP A 84 36.74 20.03 3.84
N GLU A 85 37.08 20.09 2.56
CA GLU A 85 38.15 20.95 2.06
C GLU A 85 37.61 21.82 0.91
N LYS A 86 37.76 23.13 1.07
CA LYS A 86 37.31 24.13 0.09
C LYS A 86 38.24 24.13 -1.12
N ALA A 87 37.75 23.71 -2.28
CA ALA A 87 38.43 23.88 -3.57
C ALA A 87 37.73 24.93 -4.45
N VAL A 88 38.47 25.97 -4.82
CA VAL A 88 38.03 27.09 -5.66
C VAL A 88 37.85 26.65 -7.13
N GLY A 89 37.02 27.40 -7.86
CA GLY A 89 36.54 27.16 -9.23
C GLY A 89 37.44 26.43 -10.21
N GLY A 90 36.91 25.32 -10.74
CA GLY A 90 37.32 24.74 -12.03
C GLY A 90 37.21 23.22 -12.10
N ASN A 91 36.12 22.67 -12.68
CA ASN A 91 36.07 21.35 -13.36
C ASN A 91 34.66 20.89 -13.83
N VAL A 92 33.98 21.63 -14.71
CA VAL A 92 32.73 21.14 -15.34
C VAL A 92 33.00 20.06 -16.41
N VAL A 93 34.14 20.15 -17.11
CA VAL A 93 34.57 19.20 -18.16
C VAL A 93 34.90 17.80 -17.61
N SER A 94 35.26 17.69 -16.32
CA SER A 94 35.75 16.46 -15.68
C SER A 94 34.72 15.31 -15.62
N LYS A 95 33.44 15.61 -15.32
CA LYS A 95 32.43 14.57 -15.05
C LYS A 95 31.96 13.82 -16.30
N ARG A 96 31.80 14.51 -17.44
CA ARG A 96 31.28 13.92 -18.68
C ARG A 96 32.29 12.98 -19.34
N LEU A 97 33.57 13.36 -19.32
CA LEU A 97 34.66 12.53 -19.86
C LEU A 97 34.86 11.25 -19.01
N LYS A 98 34.90 11.38 -17.67
CA LYS A 98 34.96 10.22 -16.75
C LYS A 98 33.79 9.25 -16.93
N LYS A 99 32.58 9.75 -17.23
CA LYS A 99 31.41 8.91 -17.53
C LYS A 99 31.48 8.22 -18.90
N LYS A 100 32.20 8.79 -19.88
CA LYS A 100 32.49 8.14 -21.16
C LYS A 100 33.53 7.04 -21.00
N VAL A 101 34.69 7.33 -20.40
CA VAL A 101 35.75 6.34 -20.13
C VAL A 101 35.22 5.11 -19.38
N ARG A 102 34.37 5.30 -18.36
CA ARG A 102 33.72 4.19 -17.62
C ARG A 102 32.69 3.37 -18.41
N ARG A 103 32.19 3.86 -19.55
CA ARG A 103 31.31 3.10 -20.45
C ARG A 103 32.11 2.33 -21.50
N ASP A 104 33.20 2.94 -21.95
CA ASP A 104 34.05 2.41 -23.01
C ASP A 104 35.04 1.36 -22.48
N ALA A 105 35.26 1.30 -21.16
CA ALA A 105 36.02 0.25 -20.47
C ALA A 105 35.33 -1.13 -20.54
N PRO A 106 36.07 -2.26 -20.49
CA PRO A 106 35.50 -3.61 -20.66
C PRO A 106 34.33 -3.94 -19.72
N GLU A 107 34.40 -3.48 -18.47
CA GLU A 107 33.35 -3.65 -17.46
C GLU A 107 32.09 -2.85 -17.84
N GLY A 108 32.28 -1.64 -18.39
CA GLY A 108 31.19 -0.77 -18.86
C GLY A 108 30.47 -1.33 -20.08
N VAL A 109 31.24 -1.92 -21.01
CA VAL A 109 30.71 -2.60 -22.19
C VAL A 109 29.96 -3.87 -21.79
N LEU A 110 30.55 -4.71 -20.93
CA LEU A 110 29.90 -5.92 -20.41
C LEU A 110 28.60 -5.58 -19.70
N ARG A 111 28.60 -4.59 -18.80
CA ARG A 111 27.40 -4.09 -18.14
C ARG A 111 26.32 -3.73 -19.14
N PHE A 112 26.63 -2.96 -20.17
CA PHE A 112 25.63 -2.54 -21.16
C PHE A 112 25.04 -3.75 -21.90
N LYS A 113 25.88 -4.70 -22.33
CA LYS A 113 25.41 -5.93 -22.99
C LYS A 113 24.51 -6.77 -22.08
N LEU A 114 24.92 -7.03 -20.83
CA LEU A 114 24.10 -7.75 -19.85
C LEU A 114 22.79 -7.03 -19.51
N ASP A 115 22.81 -5.70 -19.40
CA ASP A 115 21.60 -4.88 -19.21
C ASP A 115 20.65 -4.96 -20.43
N MET A 116 21.13 -5.30 -21.65
CA MET A 116 20.28 -5.59 -22.82
C MET A 116 19.73 -7.01 -22.77
N CYS A 117 20.56 -8.03 -22.50
CA CYS A 117 20.14 -9.42 -22.32
C CYS A 117 19.02 -9.53 -21.27
N SER A 118 19.18 -8.86 -20.13
CA SER A 118 18.20 -8.77 -19.04
C SER A 118 16.85 -8.16 -19.44
N LYS A 119 16.84 -7.24 -20.42
CA LYS A 119 15.59 -6.66 -20.96
C LYS A 119 14.94 -7.55 -22.02
N ALA A 120 15.74 -8.32 -22.76
CA ALA A 120 15.27 -9.29 -23.74
C ALA A 120 14.79 -10.60 -23.10
N GLY A 121 15.26 -10.93 -21.90
CA GLY A 121 15.08 -12.25 -21.27
C GLY A 121 16.07 -13.30 -21.78
N ASP A 122 17.11 -12.86 -22.52
CA ASP A 122 18.08 -13.74 -23.17
C ASP A 122 19.16 -14.20 -22.19
N VAL A 123 18.86 -15.31 -21.52
CA VAL A 123 19.77 -15.96 -20.58
C VAL A 123 20.94 -16.68 -21.29
N VAL A 124 20.76 -17.12 -22.54
CA VAL A 124 21.78 -17.87 -23.29
C VAL A 124 22.91 -16.93 -23.71
N GLU A 125 22.59 -15.78 -24.31
CA GLU A 125 23.60 -14.76 -24.63
C GLU A 125 24.20 -14.15 -23.35
N GLY A 126 23.40 -13.99 -22.28
CA GLY A 126 23.90 -13.58 -20.97
C GLY A 126 25.00 -14.50 -20.44
N LEU A 127 24.77 -15.82 -20.47
CA LEU A 127 25.76 -16.83 -20.06
C LEU A 127 26.98 -16.83 -20.99
N ARG A 128 26.78 -16.72 -22.31
CA ARG A 128 27.87 -16.63 -23.29
C ARG A 128 28.78 -15.42 -23.02
N LEU A 129 28.19 -14.27 -22.70
CA LEU A 129 28.91 -13.03 -22.35
C LEU A 129 29.65 -13.13 -21.01
N TYR A 130 29.08 -13.82 -20.02
CA TYR A 130 29.75 -14.11 -18.75
C TYR A 130 31.01 -14.98 -18.97
N ASP A 131 30.89 -16.07 -19.73
CA ASP A 131 32.02 -16.97 -20.02
C ASP A 131 33.06 -16.32 -20.97
N GLU A 132 32.64 -15.42 -21.88
CA GLU A 132 33.54 -14.55 -22.66
C GLU A 132 34.30 -13.57 -21.74
N ALA A 133 33.61 -12.87 -20.85
CA ALA A 133 34.22 -11.90 -19.92
C ALA A 133 35.27 -12.54 -19.01
N ARG A 134 34.99 -13.73 -18.46
CA ARG A 134 35.95 -14.45 -17.60
C ARG A 134 37.18 -14.93 -18.39
N ARG A 135 37.00 -15.46 -19.60
CA ARG A 135 38.14 -15.84 -20.48
C ARG A 135 39.02 -14.66 -20.88
N ASN A 136 38.41 -13.48 -21.04
CA ASN A 136 39.11 -12.24 -21.37
C ASN A 136 39.68 -11.50 -20.13
N GLY A 137 39.58 -12.07 -18.92
CA GLY A 137 40.13 -11.47 -17.70
C GLY A 137 39.44 -10.19 -17.23
N VAL A 138 38.18 -9.96 -17.64
CA VAL A 138 37.41 -8.78 -17.21
C VAL A 138 36.99 -8.93 -15.74
N GLU A 139 37.21 -7.91 -14.91
CA GLU A 139 36.77 -7.94 -13.51
C GLU A 139 35.24 -7.82 -13.40
N LEU A 140 34.60 -8.82 -12.77
CA LEU A 140 33.16 -8.81 -12.55
C LEU A 140 32.81 -8.13 -11.22
N ASN A 141 32.06 -7.04 -11.30
CA ASN A 141 31.54 -6.34 -10.13
C ASN A 141 30.16 -6.86 -9.69
N GLN A 142 29.70 -6.38 -8.53
CA GLN A 142 28.40 -6.74 -7.93
C GLN A 142 27.19 -6.55 -8.87
N HIS A 143 27.23 -5.58 -9.80
CA HIS A 143 26.15 -5.40 -10.78
C HIS A 143 26.13 -6.52 -11.82
N HIS A 144 27.28 -6.92 -12.36
CA HIS A 144 27.37 -8.00 -13.34
C HIS A 144 26.82 -9.31 -12.76
N TYR A 145 27.27 -9.66 -11.55
CA TYR A 145 26.78 -10.83 -10.83
C TYR A 145 25.28 -10.76 -10.55
N ASN A 146 24.76 -9.63 -10.07
CA ASN A 146 23.33 -9.48 -9.81
C ASN A 146 22.46 -9.58 -11.08
N VAL A 147 22.92 -9.07 -12.23
CA VAL A 147 22.19 -9.22 -13.51
C VAL A 147 22.24 -10.68 -13.99
N MET A 148 23.36 -11.38 -13.85
CA MET A 148 23.46 -12.80 -14.21
C MET A 148 22.57 -13.69 -13.35
N LEU A 149 22.59 -13.50 -12.03
CA LEU A 149 21.70 -14.22 -11.10
C LEU A 149 20.22 -13.90 -11.37
N TYR A 150 19.91 -12.65 -11.69
CA TYR A 150 18.56 -12.25 -12.10
C TYR A 150 18.14 -12.99 -13.39
N LEU A 151 18.97 -12.95 -14.44
CA LEU A 151 18.73 -13.64 -15.72
C LEU A 151 18.49 -15.14 -15.54
N CYS A 152 19.32 -15.82 -14.75
CA CYS A 152 19.15 -17.24 -14.45
C CYS A 152 17.89 -17.55 -13.62
N SER A 153 17.34 -16.55 -12.91
CA SER A 153 16.09 -16.65 -12.12
C SER A 153 14.84 -16.20 -12.90
N GLN A 154 15.00 -15.69 -14.12
CA GLN A 154 13.92 -15.46 -15.07
C GLN A 154 13.63 -16.77 -15.83
N ASN A 155 12.47 -16.85 -16.49
CA ASN A 155 12.09 -17.93 -17.43
C ASN A 155 11.71 -19.29 -16.82
N GLY A 156 10.66 -19.34 -15.99
CA GLY A 156 9.92 -20.59 -15.73
C GLY A 156 8.99 -21.02 -16.90
N GLY A 157 9.47 -20.91 -18.14
CA GLY A 157 8.61 -20.85 -19.34
C GLY A 157 8.86 -21.87 -20.46
N GLU A 158 10.04 -22.50 -20.51
CA GLU A 158 10.41 -23.45 -21.58
C GLU A 158 11.11 -24.67 -20.97
N ASN A 159 10.97 -25.83 -21.64
CA ASN A 159 11.55 -27.16 -21.39
C ASN A 159 12.29 -27.36 -20.04
N GLY A 160 11.67 -28.11 -19.12
CA GLY A 160 12.15 -28.28 -17.74
C GLY A 160 13.52 -28.95 -17.55
N SER A 161 14.14 -29.48 -18.60
CA SER A 161 15.56 -29.92 -18.59
C SER A 161 16.51 -28.72 -18.53
N ASP A 162 16.26 -27.72 -19.38
CA ASP A 162 17.20 -26.64 -19.66
C ASP A 162 17.17 -25.62 -18.53
N LEU A 163 15.98 -25.41 -17.95
CA LEU A 163 15.78 -24.58 -16.77
C LEU A 163 16.60 -25.06 -15.56
N LYS A 164 16.68 -26.38 -15.32
CA LYS A 164 17.51 -26.93 -14.22
C LYS A 164 19.00 -26.69 -14.45
N LEU A 165 19.45 -26.78 -15.71
CA LEU A 165 20.84 -26.48 -16.08
C LEU A 165 21.15 -24.99 -15.90
N ILE A 166 20.24 -24.09 -16.30
CA ILE A 166 20.35 -22.64 -16.10
C ILE A 166 20.41 -22.30 -14.61
N CYS A 167 19.55 -22.89 -13.78
CA CYS A 167 19.59 -22.66 -12.33
C CYS A 167 20.88 -23.18 -11.69
N LYS A 168 21.40 -24.34 -12.13
CA LYS A 168 22.71 -24.84 -11.70
C LYS A 168 23.83 -23.86 -12.07
N ARG A 169 23.87 -23.35 -13.30
CA ARG A 169 24.83 -22.29 -13.70
C ARG A 169 24.64 -21.03 -12.87
N GLY A 170 23.42 -20.66 -12.52
CA GLY A 170 23.13 -19.57 -11.59
C GLY A 170 23.76 -19.76 -10.20
N PHE A 171 23.70 -20.97 -9.63
CA PHE A 171 24.37 -21.29 -8.37
C PHE A 171 25.90 -21.33 -8.48
N GLU A 172 26.45 -21.85 -9.58
CA GLU A 172 27.89 -21.78 -9.88
C GLU A 172 28.36 -20.31 -9.95
N ILE A 173 27.58 -19.44 -10.60
CA ILE A 173 27.83 -17.98 -10.67
C ILE A 173 27.75 -17.32 -9.29
N PHE A 174 26.80 -17.74 -8.43
CA PHE A 174 26.71 -17.25 -7.04
C PHE A 174 27.93 -17.67 -6.21
N GLN A 175 28.35 -18.94 -6.30
CA GLN A 175 29.56 -19.43 -5.63
C GLN A 175 30.81 -18.69 -6.14
N GLN A 176 30.91 -18.47 -7.45
CA GLN A 176 32.03 -17.74 -8.05
C GLN A 176 32.09 -16.28 -7.59
N MET A 177 30.95 -15.62 -7.34
CA MET A 177 30.91 -14.28 -6.75
C MET A 177 31.59 -14.23 -5.36
N ILE A 178 31.37 -15.27 -4.53
CA ILE A 178 31.97 -15.40 -3.20
C ILE A 178 33.47 -15.71 -3.31
N ILE A 179 33.88 -16.58 -4.25
CA ILE A 179 35.29 -16.91 -4.53
C ILE A 179 36.06 -15.67 -5.02
N ASP A 180 35.46 -14.88 -5.91
CA ASP A 180 35.99 -13.62 -6.42
C ASP A 180 35.97 -12.49 -5.33
N LYS A 181 35.51 -12.80 -4.11
CA LYS A 181 35.39 -11.89 -2.96
C LYS A 181 34.55 -10.64 -3.22
N VAL A 182 33.61 -10.71 -4.18
CA VAL A 182 32.70 -9.62 -4.47
C VAL A 182 31.58 -9.65 -3.42
N PRO A 183 31.38 -8.57 -2.63
CA PRO A 183 30.44 -8.61 -1.52
C PRO A 183 29.00 -8.80 -2.04
N PRO A 184 28.25 -9.81 -1.55
CA PRO A 184 26.85 -9.97 -1.90
C PRO A 184 26.02 -8.82 -1.32
N ASN A 185 24.85 -8.57 -1.90
CA ASN A 185 23.85 -7.66 -1.34
C ASN A 185 22.47 -8.35 -1.27
N GLU A 186 21.47 -7.62 -0.77
CA GLU A 186 20.12 -8.16 -0.63
C GLU A 186 19.48 -8.61 -1.96
N ALA A 187 19.83 -7.99 -3.09
CA ALA A 187 19.38 -8.46 -4.41
C ALA A 187 20.10 -9.75 -4.84
N THR A 188 21.37 -9.93 -4.48
CA THR A 188 22.14 -11.16 -4.73
C THR A 188 21.45 -12.37 -4.09
N PHE A 189 21.21 -12.31 -2.77
CA PHE A 189 20.52 -13.38 -2.04
C PHE A 189 19.08 -13.57 -2.49
N THR A 190 18.34 -12.50 -2.79
CA THR A 190 16.97 -12.61 -3.32
C THR A 190 16.93 -13.32 -4.68
N ASN A 191 17.90 -13.06 -5.57
CA ASN A 191 17.98 -13.77 -6.84
C ASN A 191 18.38 -15.25 -6.63
N ALA A 192 19.32 -15.54 -5.72
CA ALA A 192 19.67 -16.92 -5.36
C ALA A 192 18.49 -17.70 -4.76
N ALA A 193 17.70 -17.09 -3.88
CA ALA A 193 16.48 -17.70 -3.33
C ALA A 193 15.41 -17.95 -4.41
N ARG A 194 15.35 -17.12 -5.47
CA ARG A 194 14.52 -17.39 -6.65
C ARG A 194 15.02 -18.57 -7.47
N LEU A 195 16.33 -18.72 -7.66
CA LEU A 195 16.91 -19.92 -8.30
C LEU A 195 16.50 -21.19 -7.55
N ALA A 196 16.61 -21.18 -6.21
CA ALA A 196 16.19 -22.29 -5.36
C ALA A 196 14.68 -22.60 -5.51
N SER A 197 13.83 -21.57 -5.53
CA SER A 197 12.39 -21.73 -5.77
C SER A 197 12.05 -22.26 -7.18
N VAL A 198 12.82 -21.94 -8.22
CA VAL A 198 12.66 -22.51 -9.57
C VAL A 198 13.10 -23.98 -9.61
N MET A 199 14.10 -24.36 -8.80
CA MET A 199 14.49 -25.76 -8.56
C MET A 199 13.50 -26.54 -7.66
N GLU A 200 12.41 -25.90 -7.23
CA GLU A 200 11.44 -26.42 -6.26
C GLU A 200 12.03 -26.78 -4.89
N ASP A 201 13.05 -26.03 -4.47
CA ASP A 201 13.77 -26.17 -3.20
C ASP A 201 13.56 -24.92 -2.29
N PRO A 202 12.41 -24.83 -1.58
CA PRO A 202 12.15 -23.75 -0.62
C PRO A 202 13.02 -23.86 0.65
N GLU A 203 13.52 -25.05 1.00
CA GLU A 203 14.49 -25.25 2.07
C GLU A 203 15.77 -24.45 1.81
N MET A 204 16.41 -24.69 0.66
CA MET A 204 17.59 -23.93 0.21
C MET A 204 17.26 -22.43 0.05
N ALA A 205 16.07 -22.10 -0.45
CA ALA A 205 15.64 -20.70 -0.57
C ALA A 205 15.57 -20.00 0.80
N PHE A 206 15.16 -20.69 1.86
CA PHE A 206 15.08 -20.14 3.20
C PHE A 206 16.45 -20.04 3.87
N ASP A 207 17.31 -21.05 3.70
CA ASP A 207 18.68 -21.02 4.24
C ASP A 207 19.50 -19.88 3.63
N LEU A 208 19.33 -19.58 2.34
CA LEU A 208 19.90 -18.39 1.69
C LEU A 208 19.42 -17.08 2.34
N VAL A 209 18.16 -17.01 2.79
CA VAL A 209 17.64 -15.82 3.50
C VAL A 209 18.19 -15.73 4.93
N LYS A 210 18.32 -16.86 5.64
CA LYS A 210 18.95 -16.91 6.98
C LYS A 210 20.41 -16.48 6.93
N GLN A 211 21.15 -16.89 5.89
CA GLN A 211 22.55 -16.48 5.69
C GLN A 211 22.74 -14.96 5.59
N MET A 212 21.75 -14.20 5.10
CA MET A 212 21.84 -12.73 4.96
C MET A 212 22.23 -12.05 6.29
N LYS A 213 21.70 -12.54 7.43
CA LYS A 213 22.02 -12.07 8.78
C LYS A 213 23.51 -12.21 9.10
N GLY A 214 24.14 -13.31 8.68
CA GLY A 214 25.58 -13.55 8.84
C GLY A 214 26.47 -12.64 7.98
N PHE A 215 25.95 -12.11 6.87
CA PHE A 215 26.62 -11.10 6.05
C PHE A 215 26.30 -9.64 6.47
N GLY A 216 25.54 -9.44 7.55
CA GLY A 216 25.09 -8.10 7.97
C GLY A 216 24.04 -7.47 7.02
N ILE A 217 23.39 -8.29 6.20
CA ILE A 217 22.40 -7.86 5.20
C ILE A 217 21.00 -8.09 5.76
N MET A 218 20.19 -7.04 5.84
CA MET A 218 18.78 -7.17 6.20
C MET A 218 17.96 -7.75 5.02
N PRO A 219 17.22 -8.87 5.22
CA PRO A 219 16.26 -9.36 4.25
C PRO A 219 15.14 -8.34 3.98
N LYS A 220 14.47 -8.47 2.83
CA LYS A 220 13.24 -7.72 2.51
C LYS A 220 12.11 -8.70 2.24
N LEU A 221 10.87 -8.21 2.18
CA LEU A 221 9.68 -9.02 1.88
C LEU A 221 9.88 -9.90 0.62
N ARG A 222 10.44 -9.33 -0.44
CA ARG A 222 10.76 -10.05 -1.69
C ARG A 222 11.78 -11.19 -1.55
N SER A 223 12.59 -11.21 -0.50
CA SER A 223 13.55 -12.27 -0.18
C SER A 223 12.82 -13.49 0.41
N TYR A 224 11.73 -13.26 1.14
CA TYR A 224 10.91 -14.32 1.77
C TYR A 224 9.85 -14.93 0.87
N GLY A 225 9.41 -14.23 -0.17
CA GLY A 225 8.44 -14.77 -1.13
C GLY A 225 8.82 -16.17 -1.69
N PRO A 226 10.05 -16.38 -2.22
CA PRO A 226 10.48 -17.66 -2.76
C PRO A 226 10.34 -18.86 -1.78
N PRO A 227 10.89 -18.83 -0.54
CA PRO A 227 10.66 -19.92 0.42
C PRO A 227 9.20 -20.00 0.88
N LEU A 228 8.54 -18.88 1.21
CA LEU A 228 7.18 -18.91 1.75
C LEU A 228 6.18 -19.53 0.76
N PHE A 229 6.16 -19.06 -0.48
CA PHE A 229 5.27 -19.59 -1.51
C PHE A 229 5.65 -21.02 -1.91
N GLY A 230 6.93 -21.39 -1.87
CA GLY A 230 7.39 -22.75 -2.12
C GLY A 230 6.92 -23.74 -1.05
N PHE A 231 7.07 -23.41 0.25
CA PHE A 231 6.52 -24.24 1.34
C PHE A 231 4.99 -24.31 1.28
N CYS A 232 4.30 -23.19 0.99
CA CYS A 232 2.86 -23.19 0.81
C CYS A 232 2.42 -24.11 -0.36
N LYS A 233 3.11 -24.05 -1.51
CA LYS A 233 2.85 -24.92 -2.67
C LYS A 233 3.10 -26.40 -2.36
N LYS A 234 4.11 -26.73 -1.56
CA LYS A 234 4.41 -28.11 -1.12
C LYS A 234 3.51 -28.61 0.02
N GLY A 235 2.65 -27.78 0.61
CA GLY A 235 1.84 -28.16 1.78
C GLY A 235 2.63 -28.23 3.10
N MET A 236 3.86 -27.70 3.15
CA MET A 236 4.77 -27.82 4.30
C MET A 236 4.51 -26.70 5.32
N VAL A 237 3.41 -26.85 6.08
CA VAL A 237 2.85 -25.77 6.90
C VAL A 237 3.80 -25.25 7.97
N ASP A 238 4.42 -26.15 8.74
CA ASP A 238 5.32 -25.76 9.83
C ASP A 238 6.50 -24.92 9.33
N LYS A 239 6.99 -25.21 8.11
CA LYS A 239 8.04 -24.44 7.45
C LYS A 239 7.54 -23.10 6.91
N ALA A 240 6.31 -23.02 6.42
CA ALA A 240 5.69 -21.74 6.08
C ALA A 240 5.52 -20.85 7.33
N TYR A 241 5.19 -21.42 8.49
CA TYR A 241 5.13 -20.70 9.76
C TYR A 241 6.54 -20.33 10.30
N GLU A 242 7.56 -21.15 10.10
CA GLU A 242 8.96 -20.82 10.42
C GLU A 242 9.44 -19.59 9.62
N VAL A 243 9.06 -19.51 8.33
CA VAL A 243 9.34 -18.32 7.49
C VAL A 243 8.59 -17.08 8.00
N ASP A 244 7.29 -17.21 8.32
CA ASP A 244 6.48 -16.13 8.89
C ASP A 244 7.05 -15.59 10.22
N ALA A 245 7.51 -16.48 11.10
CA ALA A 245 8.16 -16.11 12.36
C ALA A 245 9.50 -15.37 12.12
N HIS A 246 10.33 -15.85 11.19
CA HIS A 246 11.61 -15.21 10.87
C HIS A 246 11.43 -13.86 10.13
N MET A 247 10.35 -13.69 9.37
CA MET A 247 9.94 -12.38 8.83
C MET A 247 9.65 -11.39 9.97
N ILE A 248 8.88 -11.80 10.98
CA ILE A 248 8.54 -10.98 12.15
C ILE A 248 9.80 -10.65 12.97
N GLU A 249 10.68 -11.62 13.24
CA GLU A 249 11.97 -11.39 13.93
C GLU A 249 12.84 -10.38 13.16
N SER A 250 12.83 -10.42 11.82
CA SER A 250 13.57 -9.51 10.95
C SER A 250 12.93 -8.13 10.79
N GLY A 251 11.78 -7.86 11.44
CA GLY A 251 11.02 -6.61 11.27
C GLY A 251 10.40 -6.45 9.87
N VAL A 252 10.21 -7.54 9.12
CA VAL A 252 9.65 -7.54 7.78
C VAL A 252 8.15 -7.84 7.83
N VAL A 253 7.34 -6.81 7.59
CA VAL A 253 5.88 -6.92 7.57
C VAL A 253 5.43 -7.62 6.28
N ALA A 254 4.58 -8.64 6.42
CA ALA A 254 3.94 -9.34 5.31
C ALA A 254 2.86 -8.48 4.63
N GLU A 255 2.79 -8.50 3.30
CA GLU A 255 1.69 -7.91 2.53
C GLU A 255 0.56 -8.95 2.32
N GLU A 256 -0.50 -8.55 1.62
CA GLU A 256 -1.64 -9.43 1.35
C GLU A 256 -1.27 -10.77 0.67
N PRO A 257 -0.36 -10.84 -0.34
CA PRO A 257 -0.06 -12.11 -1.01
C PRO A 257 0.51 -13.18 -0.07
N GLU A 258 1.42 -12.77 0.83
CA GLU A 258 2.04 -13.63 1.83
C GLU A 258 1.01 -14.07 2.88
N LEU A 259 0.22 -13.13 3.41
CA LEU A 259 -0.85 -13.42 4.38
C LEU A 259 -1.96 -14.31 3.80
N SER A 260 -2.34 -14.10 2.54
CA SER A 260 -3.38 -14.87 1.84
C SER A 260 -2.91 -16.31 1.55
N SER A 261 -1.62 -16.50 1.26
CA SER A 261 -1.02 -17.83 1.09
C SER A 261 -0.96 -18.60 2.41
N LEU A 262 -0.51 -17.95 3.49
CA LEU A 262 -0.55 -18.49 4.85
C LEU A 262 -1.98 -18.81 5.30
N LEU A 263 -2.95 -17.95 4.97
CA LEU A 263 -4.36 -18.15 5.30
C LEU A 263 -4.93 -19.37 4.58
N LYS A 264 -4.62 -19.53 3.30
CA LYS A 264 -5.09 -20.66 2.48
C LYS A 264 -4.57 -21.99 3.03
N ILE A 265 -3.26 -22.13 3.24
CA ILE A 265 -2.72 -23.38 3.78
C ILE A 265 -3.21 -23.67 5.20
N SER A 266 -3.39 -22.65 6.04
CA SER A 266 -3.96 -22.82 7.39
C SER A 266 -5.42 -23.28 7.36
N ALA A 267 -6.22 -22.78 6.41
CA ALA A 267 -7.58 -23.24 6.19
C ALA A 267 -7.61 -24.68 5.65
N ASP A 268 -6.71 -25.04 4.73
CA ASP A 268 -6.64 -26.37 4.12
C ASP A 268 -6.25 -27.46 5.14
N ILE A 269 -5.38 -27.16 6.11
CA ILE A 269 -5.09 -28.06 7.25
C ILE A 269 -6.03 -27.87 8.45
N ASN A 270 -7.08 -27.07 8.33
CA ASN A 270 -8.06 -26.79 9.37
C ASN A 270 -7.48 -26.20 10.69
N ASN A 271 -6.39 -25.44 10.62
CA ASN A 271 -5.81 -24.74 11.76
C ASN A 271 -6.60 -23.45 12.07
N ALA A 272 -7.72 -23.61 12.78
CA ALA A 272 -8.65 -22.53 13.10
C ALA A 272 -8.02 -21.34 13.84
N ASP A 273 -7.07 -21.59 14.75
CA ASP A 273 -6.43 -20.52 15.53
C ASP A 273 -5.48 -19.68 14.65
N LYS A 274 -4.71 -20.31 13.77
CA LYS A 274 -3.86 -19.58 12.82
C LYS A 274 -4.70 -18.85 11.76
N VAL A 275 -5.83 -19.41 11.32
CA VAL A 275 -6.79 -18.68 10.47
C VAL A 275 -7.31 -17.42 11.18
N TYR A 276 -7.65 -17.50 12.48
CA TYR A 276 -8.08 -16.34 13.27
C TYR A 276 -6.98 -15.26 13.36
N GLU A 277 -5.74 -15.66 13.69
CA GLU A 277 -4.59 -14.76 13.73
C GLU A 277 -4.37 -14.03 12.40
N LEU A 278 -4.38 -14.77 11.29
CA LEU A 278 -4.13 -14.24 9.95
C LEU A 278 -5.25 -13.31 9.47
N LEU A 279 -6.51 -13.58 9.83
CA LEU A 279 -7.62 -12.64 9.60
C LEU A 279 -7.44 -11.33 10.38
N HIS A 280 -6.91 -11.37 11.61
CA HIS A 280 -6.57 -10.16 12.34
C HIS A 280 -5.37 -9.41 11.73
N ARG A 281 -4.38 -10.11 11.19
CA ARG A 281 -3.26 -9.49 10.46
C ARG A 281 -3.69 -8.84 9.14
N LEU A 282 -4.59 -9.47 8.39
CA LEU A 282 -5.24 -8.86 7.22
C LEU A 282 -6.04 -7.61 7.62
N ARG A 283 -6.79 -7.66 8.73
CA ARG A 283 -7.54 -6.50 9.25
C ARG A 283 -6.65 -5.32 9.59
N THR A 284 -5.48 -5.53 10.20
CA THR A 284 -4.56 -4.44 10.58
C THR A 284 -3.73 -3.91 9.42
N SER A 285 -3.11 -4.80 8.64
CA SER A 285 -2.14 -4.40 7.59
C SER A 285 -2.76 -4.11 6.22
N VAL A 286 -3.84 -4.82 5.84
CA VAL A 286 -4.42 -4.75 4.49
C VAL A 286 -5.75 -3.97 4.48
N ARG A 287 -6.59 -4.17 5.50
CA ARG A 287 -7.94 -3.57 5.69
C ARG A 287 -8.99 -3.93 4.62
N GLN A 288 -8.66 -3.83 3.34
CA GLN A 288 -9.52 -4.17 2.19
C GLN A 288 -8.79 -5.18 1.31
N VAL A 289 -9.30 -6.41 1.26
CA VAL A 289 -8.67 -7.55 0.59
C VAL A 289 -9.09 -7.70 -0.88
N MET A 290 -8.20 -8.26 -1.70
CA MET A 290 -8.46 -8.66 -3.08
C MET A 290 -9.47 -9.81 -3.18
N GLU A 291 -10.16 -9.92 -4.32
CA GLU A 291 -11.13 -10.97 -4.64
C GLU A 291 -10.56 -12.40 -4.48
N SER A 292 -9.26 -12.62 -4.72
CA SER A 292 -8.60 -13.91 -4.48
C SER A 292 -8.63 -14.29 -3.01
N THR A 293 -8.26 -13.37 -2.12
CA THR A 293 -8.28 -13.54 -0.67
C THR A 293 -9.71 -13.63 -0.14
N VAL A 294 -10.66 -12.89 -0.73
CA VAL A 294 -12.10 -13.03 -0.42
C VAL A 294 -12.56 -14.47 -0.62
N ARG A 295 -12.16 -15.15 -1.70
CA ARG A 295 -12.53 -16.56 -1.93
C ARG A 295 -11.98 -17.49 -0.86
N VAL A 296 -10.70 -17.35 -0.49
CA VAL A 296 -10.10 -18.13 0.62
C VAL A 296 -10.90 -17.96 1.92
N ILE A 297 -11.32 -16.72 2.22
CA ILE A 297 -12.15 -16.42 3.39
C ILE A 297 -13.55 -17.03 3.26
N GLU A 298 -14.21 -16.92 2.10
CA GLU A 298 -15.53 -17.53 1.87
C GLU A 298 -15.49 -19.05 1.97
N ASP A 299 -14.45 -19.68 1.45
CA ASP A 299 -14.27 -21.14 1.48
C ASP A 299 -14.03 -21.62 2.91
N TRP A 300 -13.22 -20.91 3.71
CA TRP A 300 -13.07 -21.18 5.14
C TRP A 300 -14.43 -21.15 5.86
N PHE A 301 -15.20 -20.06 5.74
CA PHE A 301 -16.46 -19.94 6.47
C PHE A 301 -17.56 -20.88 5.98
N LYS A 302 -17.49 -21.38 4.75
CA LYS A 302 -18.37 -22.45 4.24
C LYS A 302 -17.92 -23.86 4.64
N SER A 303 -16.71 -24.02 5.19
CA SER A 303 -16.19 -25.34 5.57
C SER A 303 -16.93 -25.93 6.77
N GLU A 304 -17.01 -27.27 6.81
CA GLU A 304 -17.56 -28.00 7.95
C GLU A 304 -16.74 -27.75 9.23
N HIS A 305 -15.42 -27.56 9.09
CA HIS A 305 -14.57 -27.28 10.24
C HIS A 305 -14.90 -25.93 10.88
N ALA A 306 -15.01 -24.84 10.10
CA ALA A 306 -15.39 -23.53 10.64
C ALA A 306 -16.78 -23.53 11.33
N ALA A 307 -17.69 -24.42 10.92
CA ALA A 307 -18.98 -24.63 11.58
C ALA A 307 -18.84 -25.31 12.97
N LYS A 308 -17.85 -26.21 13.12
CA LYS A 308 -17.49 -26.85 14.41
C LYS A 308 -16.63 -25.93 15.29
N THR A 309 -15.92 -24.98 14.69
CA THR A 309 -15.10 -24.01 15.42
C THR A 309 -15.94 -22.96 16.16
N GLY A 310 -15.63 -22.78 17.44
CA GLY A 310 -16.09 -21.68 18.28
C GLY A 310 -16.42 -22.11 19.70
N LYS A 311 -16.66 -21.12 20.57
CA LYS A 311 -17.13 -21.34 21.95
C LYS A 311 -18.63 -21.11 22.00
N GLU A 312 -19.38 -22.07 22.55
CA GLU A 312 -20.82 -21.95 22.79
C GLU A 312 -21.13 -20.95 23.91
N ASN A 313 -20.37 -21.02 25.01
CA ASN A 313 -20.45 -20.09 26.13
C ASN A 313 -19.18 -19.24 26.21
N TRP A 314 -19.33 -17.92 26.37
CA TRP A 314 -18.21 -16.98 26.51
C TRP A 314 -18.53 -15.84 27.46
N ASP A 315 -17.47 -15.25 28.01
CA ASP A 315 -17.55 -14.08 28.87
C ASP A 315 -17.86 -12.83 28.02
N VAL A 316 -19.13 -12.40 28.06
CA VAL A 316 -19.61 -11.22 27.33
C VAL A 316 -18.95 -9.92 27.82
N ILE A 317 -18.50 -9.87 29.08
CA ILE A 317 -17.81 -8.69 29.63
C ILE A 317 -16.43 -8.60 28.99
N LYS A 318 -15.64 -9.69 28.98
CA LYS A 318 -14.33 -9.72 28.31
C LYS A 318 -14.41 -9.43 26.81
N VAL A 319 -15.46 -9.87 26.12
CA VAL A 319 -15.67 -9.51 24.71
C VAL A 319 -15.92 -8.00 24.55
N LYS A 320 -16.78 -7.40 25.40
CA LYS A 320 -17.03 -5.95 25.38
C LYS A 320 -15.77 -5.14 25.72
N GLU A 321 -15.02 -5.54 26.74
CA GLU A 321 -13.72 -4.94 27.09
C GLU A 321 -12.73 -5.04 25.92
N GLY A 322 -12.69 -6.18 25.22
CA GLY A 322 -11.89 -6.36 24.02
C GLY A 322 -12.26 -5.39 22.90
N VAL A 323 -13.55 -5.13 22.68
CA VAL A 323 -14.03 -4.13 21.70
C VAL A 323 -13.59 -2.72 22.05
N VAL A 324 -13.74 -2.32 23.32
CA VAL A 324 -13.32 -0.99 23.79
C VAL A 324 -11.80 -0.83 23.68
N ARG A 325 -11.04 -1.81 24.19
CA ARG A 325 -9.56 -1.82 24.16
C ARG A 325 -9.00 -1.85 22.75
N GLY A 326 -9.74 -2.41 21.79
CA GLY A 326 -9.37 -2.48 20.38
C GLY A 326 -9.65 -1.21 19.57
N GLY A 327 -10.19 -0.15 20.16
CA GLY A 327 -10.60 1.07 19.43
C GLY A 327 -11.90 0.91 18.62
N GLY A 328 -12.70 -0.12 18.93
CA GLY A 328 -13.91 -0.48 18.19
C GLY A 328 -13.67 -1.44 17.02
N GLY A 329 -14.72 -2.16 16.63
CA GLY A 329 -14.75 -2.99 15.41
C GLY A 329 -14.13 -4.39 15.48
N TRP A 330 -13.46 -4.79 16.57
CA TRP A 330 -12.92 -6.14 16.78
C TRP A 330 -12.69 -6.43 18.27
N HIS A 331 -12.60 -7.71 18.71
CA HIS A 331 -12.48 -8.07 20.14
C HIS A 331 -11.31 -9.00 20.51
N GLY A 332 -10.75 -9.75 19.56
CA GLY A 332 -9.54 -10.57 19.76
C GLY A 332 -9.68 -11.82 20.66
N GLN A 333 -10.90 -12.21 21.07
CA GLN A 333 -11.13 -13.30 22.04
C GLN A 333 -11.26 -14.71 21.44
N GLY A 334 -10.89 -14.88 20.17
CA GLY A 334 -11.08 -16.13 19.41
C GLY A 334 -12.48 -16.26 18.80
N TRP A 335 -12.78 -17.46 18.30
CA TRP A 335 -14.04 -17.80 17.64
C TRP A 335 -15.22 -17.94 18.63
N LEU A 336 -16.37 -17.32 18.31
CA LEU A 336 -17.57 -17.32 19.15
C LEU A 336 -18.77 -17.97 18.41
N GLY A 337 -19.68 -18.58 19.19
CA GLY A 337 -20.83 -19.32 18.69
C GLY A 337 -20.49 -20.73 18.19
N HIS A 338 -21.50 -21.46 17.73
CA HIS A 338 -21.39 -22.80 17.15
C HIS A 338 -22.30 -22.94 15.92
N GLY A 339 -22.15 -24.02 15.14
CA GLY A 339 -23.01 -24.31 14.00
C GLY A 339 -22.65 -23.58 12.70
N GLN A 340 -23.40 -23.85 11.63
CA GLN A 340 -23.11 -23.39 10.26
C GLN A 340 -23.09 -21.85 10.16
N TRP A 341 -22.12 -21.32 9.39
CA TRP A 341 -22.02 -19.87 9.13
C TRP A 341 -22.90 -19.47 7.95
N ARG A 342 -23.62 -18.34 8.09
CA ARG A 342 -24.33 -17.70 6.97
C ARG A 342 -23.40 -16.77 6.19
N VAL A 343 -22.79 -17.30 5.12
CA VAL A 343 -21.87 -16.54 4.26
C VAL A 343 -22.62 -15.89 3.09
N ALA A 344 -22.49 -14.58 2.93
CA ALA A 344 -23.16 -13.83 1.86
C ALA A 344 -22.33 -12.63 1.37
N ARG A 345 -22.30 -12.43 0.05
CA ARG A 345 -21.80 -11.20 -0.57
C ARG A 345 -22.89 -10.12 -0.51
N THR A 346 -22.52 -8.92 -0.07
CA THR A 346 -23.45 -7.81 0.20
C THR A 346 -22.74 -6.48 0.10
N GLN A 347 -23.51 -5.41 -0.08
CA GLN A 347 -23.03 -4.03 0.01
C GLN A 347 -23.41 -3.39 1.35
N MET A 348 -22.74 -2.30 1.71
CA MET A 348 -23.11 -1.41 2.82
C MET A 348 -23.86 -0.21 2.28
N ASN A 349 -24.90 0.25 2.98
CA ASN A 349 -25.56 1.51 2.62
C ASN A 349 -24.78 2.74 3.14
N LYS A 350 -25.22 3.95 2.76
CA LYS A 350 -24.59 5.23 3.15
C LYS A 350 -24.52 5.49 4.67
N LYS A 351 -25.22 4.70 5.50
CA LYS A 351 -25.19 4.76 6.97
C LYS A 351 -24.34 3.65 7.60
N GLY A 352 -23.54 2.93 6.80
CA GLY A 352 -22.70 1.81 7.25
C GLY A 352 -23.49 0.54 7.63
N VAL A 353 -24.74 0.41 7.18
CA VAL A 353 -25.59 -0.74 7.51
C VAL A 353 -25.54 -1.80 6.41
N CYS A 354 -25.43 -3.06 6.82
CA CYS A 354 -25.32 -4.26 6.00
C CYS A 354 -26.63 -4.64 5.31
N GLY A 355 -26.61 -4.78 3.98
CA GLY A 355 -27.77 -5.27 3.22
C GLY A 355 -28.21 -6.72 3.50
N SER A 356 -27.35 -7.55 4.13
CA SER A 356 -27.63 -8.98 4.37
C SER A 356 -28.02 -9.33 5.81
N CYS A 357 -27.47 -8.65 6.82
CA CYS A 357 -27.84 -8.89 8.24
C CYS A 357 -28.40 -7.67 8.98
N GLY A 358 -28.50 -6.49 8.36
CA GLY A 358 -29.02 -5.29 9.04
C GLY A 358 -28.08 -4.69 10.10
N GLU A 359 -26.97 -5.35 10.41
CA GLU A 359 -25.94 -4.85 11.32
C GLU A 359 -25.25 -3.59 10.81
N ARG A 360 -24.87 -2.71 11.73
CA ARG A 360 -24.11 -1.48 11.43
C ARG A 360 -22.63 -1.69 11.72
N LEU A 361 -21.77 -1.32 10.77
CA LEU A 361 -20.33 -1.25 10.99
C LEU A 361 -19.99 -0.23 12.08
N ALA A 362 -19.03 -0.57 12.93
CA ALA A 362 -18.47 0.36 13.90
C ALA A 362 -17.69 1.47 13.19
N CYS A 363 -17.72 2.68 13.75
CA CYS A 363 -16.63 3.64 13.56
C CYS A 363 -15.44 3.11 14.38
N ILE A 364 -14.24 3.13 13.80
CA ILE A 364 -13.01 2.75 14.49
C ILE A 364 -12.25 4.04 14.75
N ASP A 365 -11.94 4.30 16.01
CA ASP A 365 -11.21 5.49 16.41
C ASP A 365 -9.73 5.32 16.06
N ILE A 366 -9.08 6.41 15.65
CA ILE A 366 -7.62 6.46 15.43
C ILE A 366 -6.98 6.86 16.77
N ASP A 367 -5.95 6.14 17.22
CA ASP A 367 -5.27 6.49 18.48
C ASP A 367 -4.66 7.91 18.35
N PRO A 368 -4.95 8.84 19.27
CA PRO A 368 -4.34 10.17 19.26
C PRO A 368 -2.81 10.14 19.24
N ARG A 369 -2.19 9.11 19.86
CA ARG A 369 -0.73 8.91 19.86
C ARG A 369 -0.20 8.42 18.51
N GLU A 370 -0.95 7.60 17.78
CA GLU A 370 -0.61 7.27 16.39
C GLU A 370 -0.69 8.53 15.52
N THR A 371 -1.70 9.38 15.74
CA THR A 371 -1.86 10.67 15.07
C THR A 371 -0.70 11.64 15.36
N GLU A 372 -0.28 11.73 16.62
CA GLU A 372 0.88 12.55 17.04
C GLU A 372 2.20 12.02 16.47
N ASN A 373 2.44 10.72 16.55
CA ASN A 373 3.62 10.07 15.95
C ASN A 373 3.66 10.24 14.43
N PHE A 374 2.51 10.19 13.76
CA PHE A 374 2.39 10.50 12.34
C PHE A 374 2.74 11.97 12.07
N GLY A 375 2.21 12.93 12.82
CA GLY A 375 2.54 14.34 12.70
C GLY A 375 4.05 14.63 12.87
N ILE A 376 4.67 14.08 13.92
CA ILE A 376 6.13 14.19 14.15
C ILE A 376 6.93 13.60 12.98
N SER A 377 6.47 12.46 12.43
CA SER A 377 7.13 11.80 11.29
C SER A 377 6.95 12.61 9.99
N LEU A 378 5.77 13.19 9.78
CA LEU A 378 5.45 14.05 8.64
C LEU A 378 6.34 15.31 8.64
N SER A 379 6.44 16.02 9.77
CA SER A 379 7.32 17.17 9.90
C SER A 379 8.79 16.81 9.63
N LYS A 380 9.29 15.68 10.16
CA LYS A 380 10.65 15.20 9.87
C LYS A 380 10.90 14.92 8.39
N LEU A 381 9.89 14.40 7.66
CA LEU A 381 9.99 14.17 6.22
C LEU A 381 9.96 15.48 5.42
N ALA A 382 9.13 16.44 5.81
CA ALA A 382 9.11 17.79 5.23
C ALA A 382 10.46 18.50 5.44
N PHE A 383 11.00 18.51 6.66
CA PHE A 383 12.32 19.10 6.99
C PHE A 383 13.50 18.51 6.20
N GLY A 384 13.37 17.30 5.65
CA GLY A 384 14.38 16.66 4.81
C GLY A 384 14.21 16.89 3.30
N ARG A 385 13.16 17.62 2.88
CA ARG A 385 12.80 17.83 1.47
C ARG A 385 12.55 19.30 1.13
N GLU A 386 11.91 20.03 2.03
CA GLU A 386 11.61 21.46 1.92
C GLU A 386 12.75 22.33 2.47
N VAL A 387 12.70 23.63 2.17
CA VAL A 387 13.56 24.62 2.84
C VAL A 387 13.07 24.75 4.29
N GLN A 388 13.93 24.43 5.26
CA GLN A 388 13.52 24.31 6.67
C GLN A 388 12.87 25.58 7.25
N ALA A 389 13.37 26.76 6.86
CA ALA A 389 12.82 28.05 7.28
C ALA A 389 11.38 28.28 6.77
N ASP A 390 11.08 27.85 5.54
CA ASP A 390 9.76 27.99 4.93
C ASP A 390 8.72 27.12 5.65
N PHE A 391 9.09 25.88 6.01
CA PHE A 391 8.21 24.97 6.75
C PHE A 391 7.99 25.46 8.20
N ILE A 392 9.03 25.94 8.89
CA ILE A 392 8.88 26.55 10.23
C ILE A 392 7.95 27.77 10.16
N GLN A 393 8.13 28.64 9.16
CA GLN A 393 7.26 29.80 8.96
C GLN A 393 5.80 29.39 8.77
N PHE A 394 5.51 28.29 8.08
CA PHE A 394 4.16 27.74 7.98
C PHE A 394 3.64 27.20 9.32
N GLN A 395 4.46 26.48 10.10
CA GLN A 395 4.07 25.96 11.42
C GLN A 395 3.73 27.11 12.41
N GLU A 396 4.57 28.14 12.48
CA GLU A 396 4.34 29.35 13.28
C GLU A 396 3.07 30.08 12.83
N TRP A 397 2.88 30.24 11.51
CA TRP A 397 1.69 30.87 10.95
C TRP A 397 0.42 30.08 11.31
N LEU A 398 0.44 28.76 11.16
CA LEU A 398 -0.71 27.89 11.44
C LEU A 398 -1.13 27.95 12.92
N GLN A 399 -0.15 28.03 13.84
CA GLN A 399 -0.39 28.20 15.27
C GLN A 399 -1.08 29.53 15.60
N GLN A 400 -0.84 30.59 14.81
CA GLN A 400 -1.40 31.93 15.03
C GLN A 400 -2.79 32.14 14.38
N HIS A 401 -3.13 31.39 13.32
CA HIS A 401 -4.33 31.64 12.50
C HIS A 401 -5.44 30.59 12.66
N GLY A 402 -5.17 29.44 13.29
CA GLY A 402 -6.19 28.44 13.62
C GLY A 402 -7.18 28.90 14.70
N PRO A 403 -8.22 28.09 15.03
CA PRO A 403 -8.47 26.73 14.56
C PRO A 403 -9.40 26.65 13.35
N PHE A 404 -9.01 25.87 12.34
CA PHE A 404 -9.78 25.58 11.13
C PHE A 404 -10.60 24.28 11.27
N ASP A 405 -11.81 24.28 10.70
CA ASP A 405 -12.66 23.06 10.66
C ASP A 405 -12.37 22.20 9.41
N ALA A 406 -11.66 22.75 8.42
CA ALA A 406 -11.24 22.07 7.20
C ALA A 406 -10.03 22.77 6.55
N VAL A 407 -9.23 22.00 5.82
CA VAL A 407 -8.12 22.48 4.98
C VAL A 407 -8.42 22.09 3.52
N VAL A 408 -8.01 22.93 2.58
CA VAL A 408 -8.27 22.79 1.14
C VAL A 408 -6.96 22.91 0.38
N ASP A 409 -6.57 21.81 -0.27
CA ASP A 409 -5.62 21.84 -1.39
C ASP A 409 -6.27 22.62 -2.55
N GLY A 410 -5.88 23.89 -2.68
CA GLY A 410 -6.41 24.77 -3.69
C GLY A 410 -5.92 24.45 -5.10
N ALA A 411 -4.77 23.77 -5.24
CA ALA A 411 -4.21 23.40 -6.53
C ALA A 411 -5.01 22.24 -7.14
N ASN A 412 -5.22 21.16 -6.39
CA ASN A 412 -6.03 20.02 -6.80
C ASN A 412 -7.48 20.43 -7.06
N VAL A 413 -8.12 21.12 -6.11
CA VAL A 413 -9.52 21.54 -6.25
C VAL A 413 -9.74 22.44 -7.48
N SER A 414 -8.76 23.23 -7.90
CA SER A 414 -8.87 24.10 -9.08
C SER A 414 -8.53 23.42 -10.41
N LEU A 415 -7.90 22.25 -10.39
CA LEU A 415 -7.43 21.54 -11.59
C LEU A 415 -8.14 20.20 -11.83
N ILE A 416 -8.77 19.61 -10.82
CA ILE A 416 -9.45 18.33 -10.94
C ILE A 416 -10.61 18.42 -11.96
N ASN A 417 -10.54 17.58 -12.99
CA ASN A 417 -11.42 17.56 -14.17
C ASN A 417 -11.44 18.87 -14.99
N GLN A 418 -10.40 19.71 -14.90
CA GLN A 418 -10.28 20.96 -15.64
C GLN A 418 -9.05 20.95 -16.57
N GLN A 419 -9.13 21.64 -17.70
CA GLN A 419 -7.98 21.87 -18.60
C GLN A 419 -7.10 23.04 -18.12
N THR A 420 -7.66 23.96 -17.34
CA THR A 420 -7.00 25.17 -16.82
C THR A 420 -7.47 25.44 -15.39
N PHE A 421 -6.72 26.29 -14.67
CA PHE A 421 -6.98 26.55 -13.25
C PHE A 421 -8.30 27.32 -13.03
N ASN A 422 -9.26 26.70 -12.34
CA ASN A 422 -10.62 27.20 -12.19
C ASN A 422 -10.92 27.75 -10.78
N PHE A 423 -10.79 29.07 -10.62
CA PHE A 423 -11.11 29.77 -9.35
C PHE A 423 -12.59 29.68 -8.93
N SER A 424 -13.53 29.51 -9.87
CA SER A 424 -14.95 29.38 -9.55
C SER A 424 -15.25 28.04 -8.87
N GLN A 425 -14.60 26.97 -9.33
CA GLN A 425 -14.64 25.64 -8.70
C GLN A 425 -14.08 25.71 -7.27
N LEU A 426 -12.92 26.34 -7.07
CA LEU A 426 -12.33 26.54 -5.74
C LEU A 426 -13.26 27.34 -4.82
N ASN A 427 -13.76 28.50 -5.27
CA ASN A 427 -14.68 29.32 -4.50
C ASN A 427 -15.96 28.54 -4.09
N THR A 428 -16.50 27.73 -5.00
CA THR A 428 -17.68 26.89 -4.73
C THR A 428 -17.41 25.86 -3.63
N VAL A 429 -16.22 25.25 -3.61
CA VAL A 429 -15.81 24.31 -2.54
C VAL A 429 -15.61 25.05 -1.21
N VAL A 430 -14.89 26.18 -1.22
CA VAL A 430 -14.64 27.00 -0.03
C VAL A 430 -15.95 27.44 0.63
N ASN A 431 -16.90 27.98 -0.13
CA ASN A 431 -18.20 28.40 0.40
C ASN A 431 -19.03 27.22 0.94
N ARG A 432 -19.02 26.06 0.26
CA ARG A 432 -19.72 24.85 0.73
C ARG A 432 -19.12 24.26 2.02
N LEU A 433 -17.81 24.38 2.22
CA LEU A 433 -17.15 23.97 3.46
C LEU A 433 -17.46 24.97 4.59
N GLN A 434 -17.40 26.27 4.30
CA GLN A 434 -17.85 27.30 5.23
C GLN A 434 -19.31 27.08 5.65
N ASP A 435 -20.19 26.70 4.71
CA ASP A 435 -21.59 26.44 5.02
C ASP A 435 -21.82 25.23 5.93
N LYS A 436 -20.90 24.26 5.90
CA LYS A 436 -20.91 23.06 6.74
C LYS A 436 -20.24 23.26 8.11
N SER A 437 -19.38 24.27 8.25
CA SER A 437 -18.81 24.64 9.56
C SER A 437 -19.93 25.05 10.52
N PRO A 438 -20.00 24.46 11.74
CA PRO A 438 -20.98 24.86 12.76
C PRO A 438 -20.92 26.35 13.10
N SER A 439 -19.74 26.95 13.00
CA SER A 439 -19.48 28.37 13.31
C SER A 439 -19.25 29.22 12.05
N LYS A 440 -19.57 28.71 10.84
CA LYS A 440 -19.36 29.37 9.54
C LYS A 440 -17.93 29.88 9.34
N LYS A 441 -16.91 29.17 9.85
CA LYS A 441 -15.51 29.49 9.61
C LYS A 441 -15.14 29.25 8.16
N LEU A 442 -14.24 30.08 7.60
CA LEU A 442 -13.60 29.77 6.33
C LEU A 442 -12.63 28.57 6.52
N PRO A 443 -12.55 27.64 5.56
CA PRO A 443 -11.49 26.64 5.54
C PRO A 443 -10.14 27.30 5.23
N LEU A 444 -9.04 26.69 5.69
CA LEU A 444 -7.69 27.08 5.29
C LEU A 444 -7.45 26.64 3.83
N VAL A 445 -7.25 27.60 2.92
CA VAL A 445 -6.84 27.32 1.54
C VAL A 445 -5.33 27.36 1.45
N ILE A 446 -4.73 26.29 0.93
CA ILE A 446 -3.30 26.23 0.58
C ILE A 446 -3.17 26.42 -0.94
N LEU A 447 -2.32 27.37 -1.37
CA LEU A 447 -2.01 27.61 -2.78
C LEU A 447 -0.57 28.06 -2.96
N HIS A 448 0.14 27.52 -3.94
CA HIS A 448 1.46 28.05 -4.31
C HIS A 448 1.41 29.53 -4.73
N LYS A 449 2.38 30.34 -4.26
CA LYS A 449 2.45 31.81 -4.45
C LYS A 449 2.37 32.26 -5.91
N SER A 450 2.83 31.44 -6.86
CA SER A 450 2.67 31.73 -8.30
C SER A 450 1.22 31.65 -8.79
N ARG A 451 0.36 30.86 -8.13
CA ARG A 451 -1.08 30.76 -8.44
C ARG A 451 -1.89 31.87 -7.76
N VAL A 452 -1.44 32.35 -6.60
CA VAL A 452 -2.03 33.52 -5.92
C VAL A 452 -1.71 34.82 -6.67
N ASN A 453 -0.52 34.93 -7.26
CA ASN A 453 -0.04 36.16 -7.91
C ASN A 453 -0.04 36.12 -9.46
N GLY A 454 -0.39 35.01 -10.09
CA GLY A 454 -0.24 34.79 -11.54
C GLY A 454 -1.55 34.61 -12.32
N GLY A 455 -1.48 34.86 -13.62
CA GLY A 455 -2.51 34.47 -14.60
C GLY A 455 -3.96 34.85 -14.17
N PRO A 456 -4.88 33.87 -14.05
CA PRO A 456 -6.30 34.14 -13.73
C PRO A 456 -6.54 34.87 -12.39
N ALA A 457 -5.58 34.84 -11.45
CA ALA A 457 -5.68 35.53 -10.17
C ALA A 457 -5.69 37.06 -10.33
N GLN A 458 -5.11 37.59 -11.41
CA GLN A 458 -5.08 39.04 -11.68
C GLN A 458 -6.42 39.61 -12.16
N SER A 459 -7.42 38.78 -12.45
CA SER A 459 -8.77 39.29 -12.72
C SER A 459 -9.34 39.99 -11.48
N PRO A 460 -10.07 41.12 -11.62
CA PRO A 460 -10.53 41.92 -10.47
C PRO A 460 -11.38 41.14 -9.45
N TYR A 461 -12.14 40.14 -9.92
CA TYR A 461 -12.95 39.27 -9.07
C TYR A 461 -12.08 38.31 -8.24
N ASN A 462 -11.17 37.55 -8.89
CA ASN A 462 -10.32 36.59 -8.20
C ASN A 462 -9.34 37.28 -7.24
N LYS A 463 -8.83 38.46 -7.61
CA LYS A 463 -7.95 39.25 -6.74
C LYS A 463 -8.66 39.69 -5.46
N LYS A 464 -9.89 40.18 -5.55
CA LYS A 464 -10.72 40.52 -4.37
C LYS A 464 -11.03 39.29 -3.51
N LEU A 465 -11.27 38.13 -4.14
CA LEU A 465 -11.53 36.87 -3.44
C LEU A 465 -10.31 36.38 -2.66
N LEU A 466 -9.13 36.37 -3.28
CA LEU A 466 -7.87 35.97 -2.66
C LEU A 466 -7.46 36.89 -1.51
N GLU A 467 -7.55 38.22 -1.68
CA GLU A 467 -7.28 39.17 -0.59
C GLU A 467 -8.30 39.02 0.54
N ARG A 468 -9.58 38.71 0.26
CA ARG A 468 -10.57 38.41 1.31
C ARG A 468 -10.16 37.20 2.13
N TRP A 469 -9.76 36.08 1.51
CA TRP A 469 -9.33 34.89 2.24
C TRP A 469 -8.06 35.14 3.04
N LYS A 470 -7.06 35.82 2.45
CA LYS A 470 -5.81 36.20 3.11
C LYS A 470 -6.04 37.09 4.33
N ASN A 471 -6.84 38.15 4.18
CA ASN A 471 -7.19 39.06 5.29
C ASN A 471 -8.05 38.39 6.37
N SER A 472 -8.70 37.27 6.06
CA SER A 472 -9.44 36.44 7.03
C SER A 472 -8.56 35.37 7.68
N GLY A 473 -7.25 35.35 7.44
CA GLY A 473 -6.34 34.30 7.92
C GLY A 473 -6.59 32.92 7.28
N ALA A 474 -7.33 32.86 6.18
CA ALA A 474 -7.85 31.62 5.58
C ALA A 474 -7.17 31.24 4.24
N LEU A 475 -6.06 31.90 3.87
CA LEU A 475 -5.25 31.56 2.70
C LEU A 475 -3.77 31.61 3.08
N TYR A 476 -3.08 30.48 2.93
CA TYR A 476 -1.61 30.43 2.99
C TYR A 476 -1.03 30.28 1.58
N ALA A 477 -0.04 31.12 1.26
CA ALA A 477 0.59 31.19 -0.05
C ALA A 477 1.98 30.52 -0.01
N THR A 478 2.08 29.24 -0.40
CA THR A 478 3.33 28.47 -0.24
C THR A 478 4.47 29.04 -1.10
N PRO A 479 5.73 29.03 -0.61
CA PRO A 479 6.85 29.70 -1.26
C PRO A 479 7.29 29.04 -2.57
N ALA A 480 8.06 29.78 -3.37
CA ALA A 480 8.44 29.36 -4.70
C ALA A 480 9.37 28.14 -4.68
N GLY A 481 8.89 27.01 -5.21
CA GLY A 481 9.65 25.75 -5.25
C GLY A 481 9.36 24.80 -4.09
N SER A 482 8.46 25.17 -3.17
CA SER A 482 7.91 24.24 -2.18
C SER A 482 6.94 23.24 -2.80
N ASN A 483 6.79 22.07 -2.15
CA ASN A 483 5.72 21.14 -2.46
C ASN A 483 4.50 21.38 -1.55
N ASP A 484 3.34 21.69 -2.13
CA ASP A 484 2.11 22.02 -1.39
C ASP A 484 1.35 20.79 -0.83
N ASP A 485 1.89 19.56 -0.97
CA ASP A 485 1.40 18.35 -0.28
C ASP A 485 1.80 18.27 1.21
N TRP A 486 2.83 19.03 1.66
CA TRP A 486 3.37 18.99 3.03
C TRP A 486 2.70 19.99 3.98
#